data_AF-A0ABD3XM18-F1
#
_entry.id   AF-A0ABD3XM18-F1
#
_cell.length_a   1.000
_cell.length_b   1.000
_cell.length_c   1.000
_cell.angle_alpha   90.00
_cell.angle_beta   90.00
_cell.angle_gamma   90.00
#
_symmetry.space_group_name_H-M   'P 1'
#
loop_
_entity.id
_entity.type
_entity.pdbx_description
1 polymer ?
#
loop_
_entity_poly.entity_id
_entity_poly.type
_entity_poly.pdbx_seq_one_letter_code
_entity_poly.pdbx_strand_id
1 'polypeptide(L)'
;MQSRIKPQLYDGQTDIDEYLTQFNIISELNDWDYHSKSLYLASSLTGTARSLLNEIEPEKRKDYFSLEKVLKSRFGTLNKAEIYRTQLKSRVREKGESISELAHNIKKLTRQAYPDATGEMIEILALDYFTDALLDSETRLRLRECGMRLKP
;
A
#
# COMPACT_ATOMS: atom_id res chain seq x y z
N MET A 1 -40.80 2.54 -1.59
CA MET A 1 -39.63 3.16 -2.25
C MET A 1 -38.39 2.52 -1.64
N GLN A 2 -37.63 1.70 -2.39
CA GLN A 2 -36.34 1.24 -1.91
C GLN A 2 -35.37 2.42 -1.93
N SER A 3 -34.78 2.74 -0.78
CA SER A 3 -33.73 3.76 -0.68
C SER A 3 -32.47 3.22 -1.32
N ARG A 4 -31.93 3.94 -2.32
CA ARG A 4 -30.66 3.58 -2.98
C ARG A 4 -29.52 3.65 -1.96
N ILE A 5 -28.72 2.59 -1.89
CA ILE A 5 -27.60 2.48 -0.97
C ILE A 5 -26.47 3.36 -1.49
N LYS A 6 -25.89 4.21 -0.64
CA LYS A 6 -24.75 5.04 -1.04
C LYS A 6 -23.45 4.24 -0.90
N PRO A 7 -22.54 4.34 -1.88
CA PRO A 7 -21.20 3.77 -1.75
C PRO A 7 -20.43 4.47 -0.63
N GLN A 8 -19.48 3.77 -0.02
CA GLN A 8 -18.55 4.39 0.92
C GLN A 8 -17.62 5.36 0.19
N LEU A 9 -17.11 6.36 0.89
CA LEU A 9 -16.07 7.24 0.33
C LEU A 9 -14.72 6.53 0.39
N TYR A 10 -13.90 6.74 -0.64
CA TYR A 10 -12.56 6.17 -0.72
C TYR A 10 -11.51 7.28 -0.75
N ASP A 11 -10.65 7.29 0.27
CA ASP A 11 -9.60 8.29 0.42
C ASP A 11 -8.21 7.82 -0.03
N GLY A 12 -8.07 6.53 -0.35
CA GLY A 12 -6.81 5.90 -0.74
C GLY A 12 -6.11 5.09 0.36
N GLN A 13 -6.68 4.97 1.57
CA GLN A 13 -6.04 4.28 2.70
C GLN A 13 -6.50 2.83 2.89
N THR A 14 -7.77 2.54 2.60
CA THR A 14 -8.28 1.16 2.67
C THR A 14 -7.79 0.35 1.48
N ASP A 15 -7.80 -0.98 1.60
CA ASP A 15 -7.42 -1.81 0.48
C ASP A 15 -8.36 -1.58 -0.71
N ILE A 16 -7.77 -1.31 -1.87
CA ILE A 16 -8.53 -0.95 -3.06
C ILE A 16 -9.35 -2.13 -3.59
N ASP A 17 -8.87 -3.36 -3.46
CA ASP A 17 -9.60 -4.55 -3.90
C ASP A 17 -10.80 -4.82 -2.97
N GLU A 18 -10.63 -4.65 -1.66
CA GLU A 18 -11.73 -4.72 -0.69
C GLU A 18 -12.80 -3.64 -0.95
N TYR A 19 -12.37 -2.39 -1.15
CA TYR A 19 -13.27 -1.28 -1.44
C TYR A 19 -14.06 -1.51 -2.74
N LEU A 20 -13.38 -1.89 -3.83
CA LEU A 20 -14.03 -2.13 -5.12
C LEU A 20 -14.99 -3.33 -5.07
N THR A 21 -14.68 -4.36 -4.27
CA THR A 21 -15.58 -5.49 -4.03
C THR A 21 -16.90 -5.00 -3.43
N GLN A 22 -16.85 -4.21 -2.36
CA GLN A 22 -18.05 -3.64 -1.75
C GLN A 22 -18.79 -2.69 -2.71
N PHE A 23 -18.06 -1.83 -3.43
CA PHE A 23 -18.63 -0.90 -4.41
C PHE A 23 -19.40 -1.64 -5.51
N ASN A 24 -18.86 -2.76 -6.00
CA ASN A 24 -19.52 -3.58 -7.01
C ASN A 24 -20.84 -4.17 -6.52
N ILE A 25 -20.86 -4.70 -5.29
CA ILE A 25 -22.10 -5.21 -4.66
C ILE A 25 -23.16 -4.09 -4.56
N ILE A 26 -22.75 -2.89 -4.14
CA ILE A 26 -23.67 -1.73 -4.06
C ILE A 26 -24.16 -1.31 -5.46
N SER A 27 -23.30 -1.41 -6.48
CA SER A 27 -23.69 -1.10 -7.86
C SER A 27 -24.75 -2.05 -8.40
N GLU A 28 -24.64 -3.34 -8.06
CA GLU A 28 -25.61 -4.37 -8.42
C GLU A 28 -26.92 -4.17 -7.66
N LEU A 29 -26.86 -3.92 -6.35
CA LEU A 29 -28.05 -3.66 -5.52
C LEU A 29 -28.85 -2.43 -5.97
N ASN A 30 -28.20 -1.45 -6.60
CA ASN A 30 -28.83 -0.24 -7.10
C ASN A 30 -29.14 -0.26 -8.60
N ASP A 31 -28.89 -1.39 -9.28
CA ASP A 31 -29.06 -1.55 -10.74
C ASP A 31 -28.36 -0.44 -11.55
N TRP A 32 -27.12 -0.07 -11.19
CA TRP A 32 -26.38 0.94 -11.93
C TRP A 32 -25.92 0.40 -13.27
N ASP A 33 -26.20 1.14 -14.35
CA ASP A 33 -25.54 0.92 -15.63
C ASP A 33 -24.04 1.25 -15.56
N TYR A 34 -23.29 0.82 -16.58
CA TYR A 34 -21.85 0.97 -16.65
C TYR A 34 -21.39 2.43 -16.48
N HIS A 35 -22.12 3.37 -17.09
CA HIS A 35 -21.77 4.78 -17.05
C HIS A 35 -22.01 5.40 -15.67
N SER A 36 -23.18 5.15 -15.11
CA SER A 36 -23.58 5.57 -13.76
C SER A 36 -22.63 5.00 -12.72
N LYS A 37 -22.27 3.72 -12.84
CA LYS A 37 -21.30 3.05 -11.97
C LYS A 37 -19.94 3.76 -11.97
N SER A 38 -19.45 4.16 -13.15
CA SER A 38 -18.21 4.92 -13.27
C SER A 38 -18.30 6.31 -12.61
N LEU A 39 -19.38 7.04 -12.87
CA LEU A 39 -19.60 8.36 -12.26
C LEU A 39 -19.74 8.29 -10.73
N TYR A 40 -20.44 7.28 -10.22
CA TYR A 40 -20.53 7.05 -8.78
C TYR A 40 -19.17 6.72 -8.19
N LEU A 41 -18.36 5.88 -8.84
CA LEU A 41 -17.00 5.57 -8.38
C LEU A 41 -16.17 6.84 -8.30
N ALA A 42 -16.14 7.64 -9.36
CA ALA A 42 -15.42 8.92 -9.41
C ALA A 42 -15.90 9.88 -8.32
N SER A 43 -17.21 9.99 -8.12
CA SER A 43 -17.80 10.87 -7.09
C SER A 43 -17.56 10.42 -5.66
N SER A 44 -17.26 9.12 -5.46
CA SER A 44 -16.96 8.53 -4.15
C SER A 44 -15.51 8.73 -3.74
N LEU A 45 -14.65 9.23 -4.65
CA LEU A 45 -13.24 9.50 -4.33
C LEU A 45 -13.10 10.78 -3.51
N THR A 46 -12.37 10.69 -2.42
CA THR A 46 -12.01 11.81 -1.54
C THR A 46 -10.49 11.84 -1.31
N GLY A 47 -9.99 12.83 -0.56
CA GLY A 47 -8.58 12.89 -0.16
C GLY A 47 -7.60 12.79 -1.34
N THR A 48 -6.59 11.92 -1.20
CA THR A 48 -5.56 11.70 -2.22
C THR A 48 -6.10 10.95 -3.44
N ALA A 49 -7.09 10.06 -3.26
CA ALA A 49 -7.78 9.38 -4.36
C ALA A 49 -8.54 10.36 -5.26
N ARG A 50 -9.13 11.43 -4.71
CA ARG A 50 -9.77 12.48 -5.52
C ARG A 50 -8.77 13.24 -6.38
N SER A 51 -7.55 13.49 -5.88
CA SER A 51 -6.50 14.19 -6.64
C SER A 51 -6.14 13.46 -7.93
N LEU A 52 -6.23 12.12 -7.93
CA LEU A 52 -6.00 11.27 -9.11
C LEU A 52 -6.93 11.61 -10.28
N LEU A 53 -8.15 12.10 -9.99
CA LEU A 53 -9.09 12.51 -11.03
C LEU A 53 -8.52 13.64 -11.89
N ASN A 54 -7.69 14.53 -11.32
CA ASN A 54 -7.05 15.61 -12.08
C ASN A 54 -5.93 15.10 -13.00
N GLU A 55 -5.34 13.94 -12.69
CA GLU A 55 -4.23 13.35 -13.42
C GLU A 55 -4.69 12.52 -14.64
N ILE A 56 -5.98 12.19 -14.73
CA ILE A 56 -6.55 11.39 -15.82
C ILE A 56 -7.49 12.17 -16.73
N GLU A 57 -7.52 11.79 -18.00
CA GLU A 57 -8.41 12.35 -19.02
C GLU A 57 -9.90 12.19 -18.65
N PRO A 58 -10.78 13.15 -18.98
CA PRO A 58 -12.20 13.08 -18.67
C PRO A 58 -12.91 11.82 -19.16
N GLU A 59 -12.51 11.28 -20.32
CA GLU A 59 -13.11 10.07 -20.87
C GLU A 59 -12.76 8.83 -20.05
N LYS A 60 -11.54 8.76 -19.49
CA LYS A 60 -11.13 7.70 -18.56
C LYS A 60 -11.89 7.76 -17.22
N ARG A 61 -12.40 8.92 -16.83
CA ARG A 61 -13.25 9.09 -15.63
C ARG A 61 -14.66 8.56 -15.82
N LYS A 62 -15.12 8.44 -17.07
CA LYS A 62 -16.46 7.94 -17.45
C LYS A 62 -16.44 6.47 -17.83
N ASP A 63 -15.25 5.88 -17.96
CA ASP A 63 -15.05 4.45 -18.23
C ASP A 63 -14.67 3.73 -16.93
N TYR A 64 -15.57 2.88 -16.44
CA TYR A 64 -15.40 2.23 -15.14
C TYR A 64 -14.11 1.40 -15.08
N PHE A 65 -13.82 0.62 -16.12
CA PHE A 65 -12.64 -0.23 -16.17
C PHE A 65 -11.33 0.57 -16.16
N SER A 66 -11.25 1.66 -16.93
CA SER A 66 -10.09 2.55 -16.94
C SER A 66 -9.87 3.19 -15.58
N LEU A 67 -10.94 3.68 -14.94
CA LEU A 67 -10.86 4.29 -13.62
C LEU A 67 -10.42 3.28 -12.55
N GLU A 68 -11.01 2.08 -12.54
CA GLU A 68 -10.59 0.98 -11.67
C GLU A 68 -9.11 0.65 -11.84
N LYS A 69 -8.64 0.52 -13.09
CA LYS A 69 -7.24 0.19 -13.38
C LYS A 69 -6.29 1.23 -12.84
N VAL A 70 -6.61 2.52 -13.01
CA VAL A 70 -5.78 3.62 -12.50
C VAL A 70 -5.78 3.62 -10.97
N LEU A 71 -6.92 3.41 -10.32
CA LEU A 71 -7.02 3.30 -8.87
C LEU A 71 -6.19 2.13 -8.32
N LYS A 72 -6.31 0.93 -8.92
CA LYS A 72 -5.52 -0.24 -8.55
C LYS A 72 -4.02 -0.02 -8.73
N SER A 73 -3.63 0.65 -9.82
CA SER A 73 -2.22 0.98 -10.06
C SER A 73 -1.67 1.91 -8.97
N ARG A 74 -2.45 2.91 -8.54
CA ARG A 74 -2.00 3.92 -7.58
C ARG A 74 -2.06 3.42 -6.13
N PHE A 75 -3.11 2.70 -5.75
CA PHE A 75 -3.40 2.35 -4.35
C PHE A 75 -3.24 0.86 -4.04
N GLY A 76 -3.35 -0.02 -5.04
CA GLY A 76 -3.12 -1.46 -4.85
C GLY A 76 -1.65 -1.79 -4.57
N THR A 77 -0.74 -0.90 -4.93
CA THR A 77 0.69 -0.96 -4.60
C THR A 77 0.99 -0.33 -3.24
N LEU A 78 0.27 0.72 -2.83
CA LEU A 78 0.51 1.43 -1.56
C LEU A 78 0.22 0.57 -0.33
N ASN A 79 -0.94 -0.10 -0.27
CA ASN A 79 -1.25 -1.01 0.85
C ASN A 79 -0.25 -2.17 0.92
N LYS A 80 0.17 -2.69 -0.24
CA LYS A 80 1.20 -3.73 -0.30
C LYS A 80 2.56 -3.19 0.15
N ALA A 81 2.95 -2.01 -0.30
CA ALA A 81 4.20 -1.37 0.09
C ALA A 81 4.28 -1.10 1.60
N GLU A 82 3.19 -0.64 2.23
CA GLU A 82 3.14 -0.45 3.69
C GLU A 82 3.22 -1.76 4.47
N ILE A 83 2.56 -2.81 4.00
CA ILE A 83 2.70 -4.16 4.55
C ILE A 83 4.16 -4.61 4.46
N TYR A 84 4.80 -4.46 3.28
CA TYR A 84 6.20 -4.83 3.11
C TYR A 84 7.14 -3.97 3.97
N ARG A 85 6.88 -2.67 4.15
CA ARG A 85 7.63 -1.82 5.08
C ARG A 85 7.52 -2.33 6.52
N THR A 86 6.33 -2.76 6.92
CA THR A 86 6.10 -3.34 8.25
C THR A 86 6.87 -4.65 8.41
N GLN A 87 6.81 -5.54 7.42
CA GLN A 87 7.58 -6.79 7.41
C GLN A 87 9.10 -6.53 7.47
N LEU A 88 9.58 -5.54 6.71
CA LEU A 88 10.99 -5.13 6.67
C LEU A 88 11.46 -4.67 8.06
N LYS A 89 10.66 -3.85 8.76
CA LYS A 89 10.95 -3.36 10.11
C LYS A 89 10.96 -4.46 11.17
N SER A 90 10.11 -5.49 11.01
CA SER A 90 10.05 -6.63 11.92
C SER A 90 11.04 -7.74 11.58
N ARG A 91 11.80 -7.62 10.48
CA ARG A 91 12.63 -8.71 9.99
C ARG A 91 13.82 -8.97 10.91
N VAL A 92 13.99 -10.22 11.31
CA VAL A 92 15.14 -10.72 12.07
C VAL A 92 15.59 -12.02 11.43
N ARG A 93 16.90 -12.28 11.39
CA ARG A 93 17.44 -13.54 10.88
C ARG A 93 16.80 -14.74 11.58
N GLU A 94 16.30 -15.69 10.81
CA GLU A 94 15.71 -16.92 11.36
C GLU A 94 16.78 -17.93 11.78
N LYS A 95 16.43 -18.81 12.73
CA LYS A 95 17.34 -19.88 13.17
C LYS A 95 17.53 -20.89 12.04
N GLY A 96 18.74 -20.93 11.49
CA GLY A 96 19.08 -21.81 10.36
C GLY A 96 19.07 -21.09 9.00
N GLU A 97 18.61 -19.84 8.94
CA GLU A 97 18.70 -19.03 7.72
C GLU A 97 20.16 -18.65 7.44
N SER A 98 20.61 -18.86 6.21
CA SER A 98 21.94 -18.42 5.78
C SER A 98 21.99 -16.90 5.60
N ILE A 99 23.20 -16.34 5.72
CA ILE A 99 23.40 -14.90 5.54
C ILE A 99 23.03 -14.46 4.10
N SER A 100 23.28 -15.31 3.11
CA SER A 100 22.95 -15.03 1.72
C SER A 100 21.45 -15.03 1.46
N GLU A 101 20.70 -15.97 2.06
CA GLU A 101 19.23 -16.00 2.00
C GLU A 101 18.63 -14.76 2.66
N LEU A 102 19.13 -14.37 3.83
CA LEU A 102 18.69 -13.15 4.50
C LEU A 102 18.90 -11.92 3.62
N ALA A 103 20.10 -11.75 3.06
CA ALA A 103 20.41 -10.61 2.19
C ALA A 103 19.51 -10.55 0.95
N HIS A 104 19.28 -11.72 0.31
CA HIS A 104 18.39 -11.83 -0.83
C HIS A 104 16.95 -11.44 -0.47
N ASN A 105 16.45 -11.97 0.65
CA ASN A 105 15.09 -11.72 1.14
C ASN A 105 14.89 -10.24 1.50
N ILE A 106 15.84 -9.63 2.23
CA ILE A 106 15.80 -8.20 2.58
C ILE A 106 15.77 -7.36 1.31
N LYS A 107 16.65 -7.61 0.34
CA LYS A 107 16.70 -6.85 -0.91
C LYS A 107 15.40 -6.95 -1.71
N LYS A 108 14.79 -8.13 -1.75
CA LYS A 108 13.48 -8.35 -2.37
C LYS A 108 12.38 -7.57 -1.65
N LEU A 109 12.30 -7.71 -0.32
CA LEU A 109 11.32 -7.00 0.51
C LEU A 109 11.48 -5.47 0.39
N THR A 110 12.70 -4.94 0.35
CA THR A 110 12.96 -3.50 0.18
C THR A 110 12.41 -2.99 -1.15
N ARG A 111 12.59 -3.73 -2.26
CA ARG A 111 12.00 -3.37 -3.56
C ARG A 111 10.48 -3.33 -3.52
N GLN A 112 9.86 -4.23 -2.77
CA GLN A 112 8.40 -4.28 -2.64
C GLN A 112 7.85 -3.21 -1.69
N ALA A 113 8.63 -2.82 -0.68
CA ALA A 113 8.31 -1.77 0.29
C ALA A 113 8.45 -0.34 -0.28
N TYR A 114 9.27 -0.17 -1.32
CA TYR A 114 9.56 1.12 -1.94
C TYR A 114 9.55 1.01 -3.48
N PRO A 115 8.38 0.80 -4.10
CA PRO A 115 8.29 0.61 -5.56
C PRO A 115 8.75 1.82 -6.38
N ASP A 116 8.70 3.02 -5.80
CA ASP A 116 9.10 4.28 -6.44
C ASP A 116 10.56 4.68 -6.15
N ALA A 117 11.29 3.92 -5.32
CA ALA A 117 12.67 4.26 -4.97
C ALA A 117 13.65 3.89 -6.10
N THR A 118 14.70 4.70 -6.25
CA THR A 118 15.78 4.43 -7.20
C THR A 118 16.57 3.18 -6.81
N GLY A 119 17.23 2.55 -7.79
CA GLY A 119 18.08 1.38 -7.53
C GLY A 119 19.14 1.63 -6.45
N GLU A 120 19.76 2.80 -6.45
CA GLU A 120 20.73 3.22 -5.42
C GLU A 120 20.10 3.31 -4.02
N MET A 121 18.93 3.95 -3.91
CA MET A 121 18.21 4.06 -2.64
C MET A 121 17.78 2.68 -2.12
N ILE A 122 17.41 1.77 -3.01
CA ILE A 122 17.09 0.38 -2.65
C ILE A 122 18.31 -0.35 -2.07
N GLU A 123 19.51 -0.17 -2.62
CA GLU A 123 20.72 -0.81 -2.06
C GLU A 123 21.06 -0.27 -0.67
N ILE A 124 20.97 1.05 -0.48
CA ILE A 124 21.22 1.70 0.82
C ILE A 124 20.23 1.17 1.87
N LEU A 125 18.93 1.23 1.56
CA LEU A 125 17.89 0.74 2.47
C LEU A 125 18.08 -0.76 2.76
N ALA A 126 18.33 -1.58 1.73
CA ALA A 126 18.54 -3.00 1.92
C ALA A 126 19.72 -3.30 2.85
N LEU A 127 20.81 -2.53 2.77
CA LEU A 127 21.96 -2.68 3.66
C LEU A 127 21.62 -2.34 5.12
N ASP A 128 20.88 -1.26 5.35
CA ASP A 128 20.45 -0.83 6.68
C ASP A 128 19.57 -1.91 7.34
N TYR A 129 18.51 -2.34 6.64
CA TYR A 129 17.60 -3.36 7.15
C TYR A 129 18.27 -4.73 7.30
N PHE A 130 19.26 -5.05 6.45
CA PHE A 130 20.04 -6.27 6.60
C PHE A 130 20.90 -6.24 7.86
N THR A 131 21.56 -5.12 8.12
CA THR A 131 22.35 -4.91 9.34
C THR A 131 21.47 -5.01 10.58
N ASP A 132 20.31 -4.36 10.55
CA ASP A 132 19.32 -4.44 11.63
C ASP A 132 18.84 -5.88 11.87
N ALA A 133 18.58 -6.63 10.80
CA ALA A 133 18.09 -8.01 10.89
C ALA A 133 19.14 -9.01 11.41
N LEU A 134 20.44 -8.69 11.27
CA LEU A 134 21.56 -9.46 11.83
C LEU A 134 21.79 -9.21 13.32
N LEU A 135 21.44 -8.01 13.81
CA LEU A 135 21.51 -7.70 15.24
C LEU A 135 20.44 -8.52 15.96
N ASP A 136 20.86 -9.37 16.90
CA ASP A 136 19.95 -10.19 17.71
C ASP A 136 18.88 -9.31 18.39
N SER A 137 17.64 -9.80 18.44
CA SER A 137 16.50 -9.08 19.03
C SER A 137 16.78 -8.57 20.44
N GLU A 138 17.55 -9.32 21.25
CA GLU A 138 17.94 -8.91 22.60
C GLU A 138 18.95 -7.76 22.59
N THR A 139 19.87 -7.75 21.63
CA THR A 139 20.84 -6.64 21.44
C THR A 139 20.14 -5.38 20.93
N ARG A 140 19.12 -5.54 20.07
CA ARG A 140 18.31 -4.44 19.53
C ARG A 140 17.43 -3.77 20.61
N LEU A 141 16.84 -4.56 21.51
CA LEU A 141 16.08 -4.06 22.67
C LEU A 141 17.00 -3.28 23.62
N ARG A 142 18.17 -3.84 23.97
CA ARG A 142 19.14 -3.16 24.85
C ARG A 142 19.67 -1.85 24.27
N LEU A 143 19.90 -1.78 22.96
CA LEU A 143 20.34 -0.54 22.29
C LEU A 143 19.24 0.53 22.25
N ARG A 144 17.97 0.15 22.05
CA ARG A 144 16.83 1.08 22.15
C ARG A 144 16.63 1.60 23.58
N GLU A 145 16.81 0.74 24.58
CA GLU A 145 16.75 1.14 25.99
C GLU A 145 17.94 2.03 26.41
N CYS A 146 19.15 1.75 25.89
CA CYS A 146 20.33 2.60 26.12
C CYS A 146 20.25 3.95 25.39
N GLY A 147 19.72 3.99 24.16
CA GLY A 147 19.58 5.20 23.37
C GLY A 147 18.58 6.22 23.95
N MET A 148 17.62 5.79 24.77
CA MET A 148 16.69 6.68 25.47
C MET A 148 17.25 7.26 26.78
N ARG A 149 18.43 6.83 27.23
CA ARG A 149 19.08 7.31 28.47
C ARG A 149 20.10 8.42 28.29
N LEU A 150 20.37 8.85 27.05
CA LEU A 150 21.25 9.97 26.76
C LEU A 150 20.42 11.17 26.28
N LYS A 151 19.73 11.80 27.21
CA LYS A 151 19.52 13.26 27.17
C LYS A 151 20.02 13.84 28.49
N PRO A 152 20.98 14.79 28.47
CA PRO A 152 21.27 15.60 29.65
C PRO A 152 20.07 16.46 30.04
#